data_AF-A0A2K6ATN9-F1
#
_entry.id   AF-A0A2K6ATN9-F1
#
_cell.length_a   1.000
_cell.length_b   1.000
_cell.length_c   1.000
_cell.angle_alpha   90.00
_cell.angle_beta   90.00
_cell.angle_gamma   90.00
#
_symmetry.space_group_name_H-M   'P 1'
#
loop_
_entity.id
_entity.type
_entity.pdbx_description
1 polymer ?
#
loop_
_entity_poly.entity_id
_entity_poly.type
_entity_poly.pdbx_seq_one_letter_code
_entity_poly.pdbx_strand_id
1 'polypeptide(L)'
;MSRLWYGKKGRRHQPINHKYTLITTREDINSKQVAPVKADLESESFRPNLSDPSELLLPDQIEKLTKHLPPRTIGYPWTLVYGTGKHGTSLKTLYRTMTGLDTPVLMVIKDSDGQVFGALASEPFKVSDGFYGTGETFVFTFCPEFEVFKWTGDNMFFIKGDMDSLAFGGGGGEFALWLDGDLYHGRSHSCKTFGNRTLSKKEDFFIQDIEIWAFE
;
A
#
# COMPACT_ATOMS: atom_id res chain seq x y z
N MET A 1 -68.50 15.03 -71.11
CA MET A 1 -69.07 13.70 -71.45
C MET A 1 -69.14 12.86 -70.17
N SER A 2 -70.29 12.22 -69.90
CA SER A 2 -70.61 10.99 -69.09
C SER A 2 -69.71 10.57 -67.92
N ARG A 3 -70.15 10.04 -66.77
CA ARG A 3 -71.41 9.42 -66.26
C ARG A 3 -71.25 9.27 -64.72
N LEU A 4 -72.27 9.54 -63.91
CA LEU A 4 -73.09 8.63 -63.06
C LEU A 4 -72.37 7.51 -62.24
N TRP A 5 -72.67 7.10 -60.97
CA TRP A 5 -73.69 7.32 -59.92
C TRP A 5 -73.27 6.67 -58.55
N TYR A 6 -73.87 7.14 -57.43
CA TYR A 6 -74.27 6.47 -56.14
C TYR A 6 -73.25 5.67 -55.29
N GLY A 7 -73.27 5.63 -53.94
CA GLY A 7 -74.13 6.17 -52.87
C GLY A 7 -73.95 5.36 -51.56
N LYS A 8 -74.48 5.87 -50.43
CA LYS A 8 -74.74 5.22 -49.09
C LYS A 8 -73.54 4.93 -48.16
N LYS A 9 -73.65 4.92 -46.81
CA LYS A 9 -74.55 5.46 -45.74
C LYS A 9 -73.98 4.95 -44.39
N GLY A 10 -74.15 5.72 -43.30
CA GLY A 10 -74.07 5.27 -41.89
C GLY A 10 -73.34 6.29 -41.00
N ARG A 11 -73.96 7.25 -40.28
CA ARG A 11 -74.89 7.20 -39.10
C ARG A 11 -74.35 6.26 -38.01
N ARG A 12 -73.92 6.68 -36.82
CA ARG A 12 -74.33 7.69 -35.78
C ARG A 12 -74.67 6.90 -34.50
N HIS A 13 -74.24 7.46 -33.36
CA HIS A 13 -74.74 7.31 -31.98
C HIS A 13 -74.22 6.16 -31.07
N GLN A 14 -73.55 6.60 -29.98
CA GLN A 14 -73.56 6.05 -28.62
C GLN A 14 -75.01 5.74 -28.13
N PRO A 15 -75.30 4.86 -27.13
CA PRO A 15 -75.03 5.18 -25.70
C PRO A 15 -74.95 3.99 -24.68
N ILE A 16 -74.83 4.36 -23.39
CA ILE A 16 -75.37 3.75 -22.14
C ILE A 16 -74.41 3.02 -21.17
N ASN A 17 -74.31 3.66 -19.99
CA ASN A 17 -73.90 3.27 -18.62
C ASN A 17 -74.33 1.87 -18.16
N HIS A 18 -73.54 1.19 -17.30
CA HIS A 18 -74.03 0.46 -16.11
C HIS A 18 -72.94 0.38 -15.02
N LYS A 19 -73.28 0.82 -13.80
CA LYS A 19 -72.51 0.63 -12.57
C LYS A 19 -72.86 -0.72 -11.94
N TYR A 20 -71.86 -1.44 -11.40
CA TYR A 20 -72.01 -2.32 -10.22
C TYR A 20 -70.74 -2.24 -9.36
N THR A 21 -70.95 -2.23 -8.05
CA THR A 21 -69.98 -1.99 -6.95
C THR A 21 -69.52 -3.33 -6.33
N LEU A 22 -68.45 -3.28 -5.50
CA LEU A 22 -67.95 -4.25 -4.47
C LEU A 22 -66.62 -4.95 -4.87
N ILE A 23 -65.53 -5.06 -4.09
CA ILE A 23 -65.16 -4.83 -2.68
C ILE A 23 -63.61 -4.61 -2.61
N THR A 24 -63.17 -3.76 -1.67
CA THR A 24 -61.78 -3.48 -1.25
C THR A 24 -61.04 -4.71 -0.69
N THR A 25 -59.77 -4.89 -1.07
CA THR A 25 -58.72 -5.33 -0.12
C THR A 25 -57.46 -4.48 -0.33
N ARG A 26 -56.93 -3.96 0.78
CA ARG A 26 -55.66 -3.21 0.88
C ARG A 26 -54.53 -4.22 1.02
N GLU A 27 -53.39 -3.95 0.39
CA GLU A 27 -52.07 -4.07 1.03
C GLU A 27 -50.99 -3.42 0.16
N ASP A 28 -50.56 -2.23 0.60
CA ASP A 28 -49.35 -1.55 0.16
C ASP A 28 -48.13 -2.22 0.80
N ILE A 29 -47.17 -2.70 0.00
CA ILE A 29 -45.84 -3.03 0.50
C ILE A 29 -44.77 -2.45 -0.45
N ASN A 30 -44.45 -1.19 -0.18
CA ASN A 30 -43.10 -0.63 -0.03
C ASN A 30 -41.95 -1.31 -0.82
N SER A 31 -41.62 -0.78 -2.00
CA SER A 31 -40.38 -1.06 -2.70
C SER A 31 -39.21 -0.32 -2.05
N LYS A 32 -38.65 -0.87 -0.98
CA LYS A 32 -37.31 -0.48 -0.50
C LYS A 32 -36.26 -1.15 -1.39
N GLN A 33 -35.56 -0.33 -2.17
CA GLN A 33 -34.32 -0.68 -2.84
C GLN A 33 -33.29 -1.16 -1.80
N VAL A 34 -32.87 -2.42 -1.92
CA VAL A 34 -31.74 -2.97 -1.17
C VAL A 34 -30.48 -2.69 -2.00
N ALA A 35 -29.61 -1.81 -1.48
CA ALA A 35 -28.26 -1.60 -2.01
C ALA A 35 -27.42 -2.88 -1.79
N PRO A 36 -26.41 -3.16 -2.64
CA PRO A 36 -25.75 -4.46 -2.64
C PRO A 36 -24.80 -4.58 -1.44
N VAL A 37 -25.10 -5.53 -0.55
CA VAL A 37 -24.32 -5.93 0.64
C VAL A 37 -22.99 -6.64 0.29
N LYS A 38 -22.46 -6.47 -0.93
CA LYS A 38 -21.26 -7.18 -1.40
C LYS A 38 -19.95 -6.41 -1.23
N ALA A 39 -19.98 -5.10 -0.98
CA ALA A 39 -18.75 -4.31 -0.91
C ALA A 39 -18.05 -4.35 0.46
N ASP A 40 -18.77 -4.68 1.54
CA ASP A 40 -18.21 -4.56 2.91
C ASP A 40 -17.54 -5.84 3.42
N LEU A 41 -17.88 -7.01 2.84
CA LEU A 41 -17.36 -8.32 3.29
C LEU A 41 -15.95 -8.65 2.78
N GLU A 42 -15.49 -8.01 1.72
CA GLU A 42 -14.13 -8.18 1.19
C GLU A 42 -13.10 -7.29 1.90
N SER A 43 -13.55 -6.30 2.70
CA SER A 43 -12.65 -5.30 3.32
C SER A 43 -12.04 -5.75 4.65
N GLU A 44 -12.65 -6.72 5.35
CA GLU A 44 -12.19 -7.20 6.65
C GLU A 44 -11.18 -8.35 6.54
N SER A 45 -11.09 -9.04 5.38
CA SER A 45 -10.21 -10.21 5.20
C SER A 45 -8.77 -9.89 4.79
N PHE A 46 -8.46 -8.63 4.46
CA PHE A 46 -7.14 -8.22 3.96
C PHE A 46 -6.47 -7.12 4.78
N ARG A 47 -6.96 -6.83 5.99
CA ARG A 47 -6.21 -5.94 6.88
C ARG A 47 -4.93 -6.65 7.31
N PRO A 48 -3.75 -6.06 7.04
CA PRO A 48 -2.49 -6.65 7.49
C PRO A 48 -2.53 -6.77 9.01
N ASN A 49 -2.23 -7.96 9.50
CA ASN A 49 -2.18 -8.24 10.92
C ASN A 49 -0.79 -7.85 11.43
N LEU A 50 -0.69 -6.88 12.33
CA LEU A 50 0.57 -6.52 12.98
C LEU A 50 0.61 -7.15 14.38
N SER A 51 1.76 -7.71 14.78
CA SER A 51 1.99 -8.24 16.14
C SER A 51 1.80 -7.16 17.21
N ASP A 52 2.20 -5.94 16.87
CA ASP A 52 2.17 -4.75 17.69
C ASP A 52 1.65 -3.58 16.85
N PRO A 53 0.96 -2.59 17.43
CA PRO A 53 0.69 -1.34 16.72
C PRO A 53 2.01 -0.67 16.30
N SER A 54 2.06 -0.15 15.07
CA SER A 54 3.16 0.71 14.64
C SER A 54 3.02 2.09 15.28
N GLU A 55 4.14 2.64 15.76
CA GLU A 55 4.23 4.02 16.24
C GLU A 55 4.58 5.01 15.11
N LEU A 56 5.05 4.50 13.97
CA LEU A 56 5.51 5.31 12.83
C LEU A 56 4.51 5.35 11.66
N LEU A 57 3.80 4.25 11.40
CA LEU A 57 2.88 4.13 10.27
C LEU A 57 1.42 4.34 10.70
N LEU A 58 0.72 5.15 9.92
CA LEU A 58 -0.73 5.26 10.00
C LEU A 58 -1.43 4.08 9.30
N PRO A 59 -2.68 3.76 9.64
CA PRO A 59 -3.41 2.65 9.02
C PRO A 59 -3.48 2.70 7.49
N ASP A 60 -3.68 3.89 6.89
CA ASP A 60 -3.71 4.02 5.44
C ASP A 60 -2.33 3.80 4.78
N GLN A 61 -1.25 4.14 5.49
CA GLN A 61 0.12 3.90 5.05
C GLN A 61 0.45 2.41 5.08
N ILE A 62 0.01 1.71 6.11
CA ILE A 62 0.12 0.26 6.24
C ILE A 62 -0.61 -0.44 5.07
N GLU A 63 -1.84 -0.01 4.76
CA GLU A 63 -2.61 -0.55 3.62
C GLU A 63 -1.92 -0.31 2.29
N LYS A 64 -1.34 0.89 2.09
CA LYS A 64 -0.57 1.24 0.89
C LYS A 64 0.65 0.33 0.74
N LEU A 65 1.46 0.17 1.80
CA LEU A 65 2.65 -0.68 1.78
C LEU A 65 2.34 -2.15 1.54
N THR A 66 1.26 -2.66 2.15
CA THR A 66 0.83 -4.07 2.03
C THR A 66 0.61 -4.49 0.57
N LYS A 67 0.10 -3.59 -0.27
CA LYS A 67 -0.11 -3.84 -1.72
C LYS A 67 1.17 -4.04 -2.52
N HIS A 68 2.33 -3.68 -1.95
CA HIS A 68 3.63 -3.76 -2.63
C HIS A 68 4.56 -4.81 -2.04
N LEU A 69 4.15 -5.50 -0.97
CA LEU A 69 4.95 -6.56 -0.36
C LEU A 69 5.10 -7.77 -1.30
N PRO A 70 6.19 -8.54 -1.19
CA PRO A 70 6.36 -9.75 -1.96
C PRO A 70 5.23 -10.78 -1.73
N PRO A 71 4.81 -11.55 -2.74
CA PRO A 71 3.76 -12.56 -2.58
C PRO A 71 4.02 -13.57 -1.45
N ARG A 72 5.30 -13.84 -1.14
CA ARG A 72 5.70 -14.77 -0.07
C ARG A 72 5.42 -14.26 1.35
N THR A 73 5.06 -12.98 1.52
CA THR A 73 4.66 -12.43 2.83
C THR A 73 3.15 -12.52 3.06
N ILE A 74 2.37 -12.94 2.06
CA ILE A 74 0.90 -13.00 2.16
C ILE A 74 0.51 -14.05 3.21
N GLY A 75 -0.36 -13.66 4.13
CA GLY A 75 -0.87 -14.52 5.20
C GLY A 75 0.01 -14.56 6.46
N TYR A 76 1.20 -13.98 6.41
CA TYR A 76 2.06 -13.80 7.59
C TYR A 76 1.80 -12.46 8.26
N PRO A 77 1.73 -12.41 9.60
CA PRO A 77 1.63 -11.14 10.31
C PRO A 77 2.93 -10.35 10.17
N TRP A 78 2.83 -9.03 10.33
CA TRP A 78 3.98 -8.15 10.46
C TRP A 78 4.45 -8.19 11.90
N THR A 79 5.64 -8.73 12.14
CA THR A 79 6.22 -8.86 13.47
C THR A 79 7.30 -7.80 13.68
N LEU A 80 7.16 -6.96 14.72
CA LEU A 80 8.15 -5.94 15.03
C LEU A 80 9.41 -6.57 15.62
N VAL A 81 10.45 -6.74 14.80
CA VAL A 81 11.71 -7.39 15.21
C VAL A 81 12.75 -6.40 15.73
N TYR A 82 12.61 -5.12 15.38
CA TYR A 82 13.47 -4.06 15.88
C TYR A 82 12.73 -2.73 15.89
N GLY A 83 13.07 -1.88 16.84
CA GLY A 83 12.54 -0.52 16.94
C GLY A 83 13.45 0.32 17.83
N THR A 84 13.81 1.53 17.40
CA THR A 84 14.74 2.41 18.15
C THR A 84 14.22 2.75 19.54
N GLY A 85 12.91 3.01 19.67
CA GLY A 85 12.27 3.24 20.97
C GLY A 85 12.33 2.05 21.94
N LYS A 86 12.49 0.81 21.44
CA LYS A 86 12.53 -0.43 22.24
C LYS A 86 13.95 -0.98 22.44
N HIS A 87 14.83 -0.82 21.45
CA HIS A 87 16.11 -1.53 21.36
C HIS A 87 17.34 -0.60 21.34
N GLY A 88 17.12 0.72 21.32
CA GLY A 88 18.18 1.73 21.19
C GLY A 88 18.57 1.99 19.73
N THR A 89 19.62 2.78 19.52
CA THR A 89 20.01 3.29 18.20
C THR A 89 21.31 2.66 17.67
N SER A 90 21.65 1.44 18.09
CA SER A 90 22.90 0.81 17.63
C SER A 90 22.67 -0.10 16.42
N LEU A 91 23.35 0.17 15.31
CA LEU A 91 23.34 -0.71 14.12
C LEU A 91 23.81 -2.13 14.45
N LYS A 92 24.73 -2.30 15.41
CA LYS A 92 25.15 -3.61 15.90
C LYS A 92 24.01 -4.37 16.60
N THR A 93 23.17 -3.65 17.34
CA THR A 93 21.97 -4.24 17.96
C THR A 93 20.95 -4.61 16.88
N LEU A 94 20.77 -3.78 15.86
CA LEU A 94 19.95 -4.10 14.69
C LEU A 94 20.43 -5.38 14.00
N TYR A 95 21.73 -5.54 13.70
CA TYR A 95 22.23 -6.78 13.08
C TYR A 95 22.01 -8.02 13.96
N ARG A 96 22.09 -7.87 15.28
CA ARG A 96 21.83 -8.98 16.22
C ARG A 96 20.37 -9.43 16.15
N THR A 97 19.41 -8.52 15.98
CA THR A 97 17.98 -8.89 15.86
C THR A 97 17.63 -9.52 14.50
N MET A 98 18.49 -9.36 13.49
CA MET A 98 18.32 -10.02 12.19
C MET A 98 18.78 -11.48 12.18
N THR A 99 19.51 -11.92 13.21
CA THR A 99 20.08 -13.28 13.25
C THR A 99 18.97 -14.32 13.40
N GLY A 100 18.93 -15.29 12.49
CA GLY A 100 17.97 -16.39 12.50
C GLY A 100 16.68 -16.13 11.73
N LEU A 101 16.47 -14.91 11.24
CA LEU A 101 15.36 -14.59 10.33
C LEU A 101 15.62 -15.18 8.93
N ASP A 102 14.56 -15.66 8.27
CA ASP A 102 14.58 -16.13 6.88
C ASP A 102 13.36 -15.61 6.10
N THR A 103 13.17 -14.29 6.16
CA THR A 103 12.00 -13.57 5.62
C THR A 103 12.44 -12.19 5.14
N PRO A 104 11.77 -11.54 4.16
CA PRO A 104 12.09 -10.16 3.85
C PRO A 104 11.77 -9.28 5.07
N VAL A 105 12.44 -8.13 5.16
CA VAL A 105 12.22 -7.20 6.27
C VAL A 105 11.89 -5.82 5.74
N LEU A 106 10.88 -5.19 6.31
CA LEU A 106 10.48 -3.82 6.00
C LEU A 106 11.06 -2.87 7.04
N MET A 107 11.95 -1.99 6.60
CA MET A 107 12.45 -0.86 7.37
C MET A 107 11.56 0.36 7.13
N VAL A 108 11.07 0.93 8.22
CA VAL A 108 10.33 2.19 8.26
C VAL A 108 11.17 3.18 9.06
N ILE A 109 11.42 4.35 8.49
CA ILE A 109 12.15 5.45 9.10
C ILE A 109 11.20 6.63 9.21
N LYS A 110 11.21 7.27 10.38
CA LYS A 110 10.67 8.61 10.57
C LYS A 110 11.83 9.57 10.82
N ASP A 111 11.95 10.62 10.02
CA ASP A 111 12.96 11.66 10.21
C ASP A 111 12.50 12.77 11.19
N SER A 112 13.42 13.64 11.58
CA SER A 112 13.14 14.79 12.46
C SER A 112 12.20 15.84 11.84
N ASP A 113 12.00 15.81 10.52
CA ASP A 113 11.05 16.65 9.79
C ASP A 113 9.65 15.96 9.68
N GLY A 114 9.47 14.83 10.38
CA GLY A 114 8.24 14.04 10.45
C GLY A 114 7.90 13.27 9.19
N GLN A 115 8.84 13.13 8.25
CA GLN A 115 8.63 12.37 7.02
C GLN A 115 8.83 10.88 7.27
N VAL A 116 8.02 10.06 6.58
CA VAL A 116 8.09 8.61 6.66
C VAL A 116 8.54 8.04 5.32
N PHE A 117 9.57 7.22 5.33
CA PHE A 117 10.14 6.56 4.15
C PHE A 117 10.91 5.32 4.61
N GLY A 118 11.48 4.57 3.68
CA GLY A 118 12.28 3.41 4.04
C GLY A 118 12.49 2.44 2.90
N ALA A 119 12.66 1.17 3.24
CA ALA A 119 12.97 0.13 2.29
C ALA A 119 12.39 -1.22 2.71
N LEU A 120 11.96 -2.02 1.75
CA LEU A 120 11.82 -3.46 1.93
C LEU A 120 13.09 -4.12 1.43
N ALA A 121 13.74 -4.89 2.30
CA ALA A 121 14.86 -5.75 1.97
C ALA A 121 14.39 -7.17 1.67
N SER A 122 14.92 -7.77 0.61
CA SER A 122 14.60 -9.16 0.26
C SER A 122 15.13 -10.19 1.27
N GLU A 123 16.08 -9.82 2.11
CA GLU A 123 16.65 -10.67 3.15
C GLU A 123 17.09 -9.82 4.36
N PRO A 124 17.26 -10.41 5.55
CA PRO A 124 17.61 -9.68 6.77
C PRO A 124 18.95 -8.93 6.68
N PHE A 125 19.07 -7.83 7.43
CA PHE A 125 20.28 -7.01 7.38
C PHE A 125 21.50 -7.73 7.96
N LYS A 126 22.63 -7.64 7.26
CA LYS A 126 23.90 -8.24 7.69
C LYS A 126 25.08 -7.40 7.23
N VAL A 127 26.20 -7.58 7.94
CA VAL A 127 27.50 -7.10 7.47
C VAL A 127 27.94 -7.95 6.29
N SER A 128 28.42 -7.31 5.23
CA SER A 128 28.77 -7.96 3.98
C SER A 128 29.96 -7.30 3.28
N ASP A 129 30.83 -8.12 2.67
CA ASP A 129 31.97 -7.62 1.88
C ASP A 129 31.51 -6.85 0.62
N GLY A 130 30.35 -7.22 0.08
CA GLY A 130 29.76 -6.61 -1.11
C GLY A 130 28.25 -6.44 -0.99
N PHE A 131 27.62 -6.02 -2.08
CA PHE A 131 26.16 -5.92 -2.15
C PHE A 131 25.51 -7.30 -2.12
N TYR A 132 24.35 -7.39 -1.48
CA TYR A 132 23.50 -8.57 -1.40
C TYR A 132 22.04 -8.19 -1.61
N GLY A 133 21.14 -9.18 -1.58
CA GLY A 133 19.72 -9.00 -1.85
C GLY A 133 19.32 -9.37 -3.28
N THR A 134 18.02 -9.27 -3.54
CA THR A 134 17.40 -9.59 -4.83
C THR A 134 16.54 -8.43 -5.31
N GLY A 135 16.02 -8.56 -6.55
CA GLY A 135 15.08 -7.60 -7.14
C GLY A 135 13.73 -7.47 -6.43
N GLU A 136 13.45 -8.27 -5.38
CA GLU A 136 12.32 -8.01 -4.48
C GLU A 136 12.54 -6.75 -3.62
N THR A 137 13.81 -6.35 -3.43
CA THR A 137 14.17 -5.15 -2.67
C THR A 137 13.63 -3.90 -3.35
N PHE A 138 13.07 -2.98 -2.55
CA PHE A 138 12.61 -1.69 -3.04
C PHE A 138 12.74 -0.62 -1.96
N VAL A 139 12.79 0.64 -2.38
CA VAL A 139 12.68 1.80 -1.48
C VAL A 139 11.33 2.49 -1.67
N PHE A 140 10.84 3.17 -0.65
CA PHE A 140 9.59 3.91 -0.70
C PHE A 140 9.70 5.23 0.05
N THR A 141 8.80 6.15 -0.25
CA THR A 141 8.63 7.40 0.50
C THR A 141 7.16 7.79 0.59
N PHE A 142 6.78 8.49 1.65
CA PHE A 142 5.51 9.22 1.78
C PHE A 142 5.67 10.74 1.60
N CYS A 143 6.84 11.20 1.13
CA CYS A 143 7.15 12.62 0.92
C CYS A 143 7.34 12.95 -0.56
N PRO A 144 6.61 13.91 -1.16
CA PRO A 144 5.41 14.57 -0.60
C PRO A 144 4.17 13.65 -0.61
N GLU A 145 4.22 12.59 -1.43
CA GLU A 145 3.17 11.59 -1.58
C GLU A 145 3.78 10.19 -1.53
N PHE A 146 2.92 9.18 -1.42
CA PHE A 146 3.34 7.78 -1.40
C PHE A 146 3.86 7.32 -2.77
N GLU A 147 5.09 6.83 -2.81
CA GLU A 147 5.73 6.32 -4.01
C GLU A 147 6.64 5.14 -3.66
N VAL A 148 6.66 4.12 -4.53
CA VAL A 148 7.48 2.91 -4.38
C VAL A 148 8.38 2.75 -5.60
N PHE A 149 9.68 2.64 -5.36
CA PHE A 149 10.71 2.50 -6.38
C PHE A 149 11.25 1.07 -6.38
N LYS A 150 10.76 0.28 -7.33
CA LYS A 150 11.19 -1.11 -7.55
C LYS A 150 12.51 -1.15 -8.32
N TRP A 151 13.14 -2.32 -8.35
CA TRP A 151 14.35 -2.55 -9.13
C TRP A 151 14.17 -2.21 -10.62
N THR A 152 15.14 -1.47 -11.18
CA THR A 152 15.14 -1.04 -12.58
C THR A 152 15.67 -2.09 -13.56
N GLY A 153 16.39 -3.10 -13.07
CA GLY A 153 17.15 -4.03 -13.91
C GLY A 153 18.58 -3.58 -14.23
N ASP A 154 19.00 -2.37 -13.82
CA ASP A 154 20.31 -1.79 -14.22
C ASP A 154 21.51 -2.52 -13.60
N ASN A 155 21.43 -2.82 -12.30
CA ASN A 155 22.50 -3.46 -11.54
C ASN A 155 21.94 -4.22 -10.31
N MET A 156 22.79 -4.95 -9.60
CA MET A 156 22.41 -5.77 -8.44
C MET A 156 22.91 -5.17 -7.10
N PHE A 157 23.07 -3.84 -7.02
CA PHE A 157 23.58 -3.15 -5.84
C PHE A 157 22.46 -2.83 -4.83
N PHE A 158 21.73 -3.84 -4.37
CA PHE A 158 20.51 -3.65 -3.59
C PHE A 158 20.77 -3.20 -2.15
N ILE A 159 21.56 -3.95 -1.40
CA ILE A 159 21.81 -3.70 0.02
C ILE A 159 23.28 -3.93 0.32
N LYS A 160 23.89 -3.08 1.13
CA LYS A 160 25.25 -3.25 1.66
C LYS A 160 25.29 -2.84 3.12
N GLY A 161 25.81 -3.71 3.97
CA GLY A 161 25.95 -3.48 5.40
C GLY A 161 27.41 -3.59 5.84
N ASP A 162 27.81 -2.67 6.71
CA ASP A 162 29.15 -2.54 7.26
C ASP A 162 29.01 -2.30 8.77
N MET A 163 30.10 -2.35 9.54
CA MET A 163 29.99 -2.13 11.00
C MET A 163 29.49 -0.72 11.36
N ASP A 164 29.70 0.24 10.46
CA ASP A 164 29.45 1.67 10.69
C ASP A 164 28.37 2.24 9.77
N SER A 165 27.78 1.43 8.88
CA SER A 165 26.69 1.90 8.02
C SER A 165 25.84 0.80 7.42
N LEU A 166 24.60 1.14 7.09
CA LEU A 166 23.70 0.32 6.28
C LEU A 166 23.18 1.13 5.10
N ALA A 167 23.27 0.57 3.90
CA ALA A 167 22.94 1.26 2.66
C ALA A 167 22.06 0.42 1.73
N PHE A 168 21.20 1.11 0.98
CA PHE A 168 20.32 0.55 -0.03
C PHE A 168 20.51 1.30 -1.35
N GLY A 169 20.54 0.54 -2.45
CA GLY A 169 20.49 1.05 -3.82
C GLY A 169 21.73 1.83 -4.19
N GLY A 170 22.68 1.19 -4.86
CA GLY A 170 23.89 1.83 -5.35
C GLY A 170 23.83 2.26 -6.82
N GLY A 171 25.02 2.52 -7.37
CA GLY A 171 25.20 2.89 -8.77
C GLY A 171 24.95 4.37 -9.03
N GLY A 172 25.98 5.06 -9.51
CA GLY A 172 25.95 6.51 -9.77
C GLY A 172 26.71 7.36 -8.75
N GLY A 173 27.31 6.75 -7.72
CA GLY A 173 28.20 7.42 -6.74
C GLY A 173 27.62 7.52 -5.34
N GLU A 174 26.30 7.59 -5.21
CA GLU A 174 25.57 7.72 -3.94
C GLU A 174 24.59 6.56 -3.74
N PHE A 175 23.94 6.51 -2.57
CA PHE A 175 22.95 5.50 -2.21
C PHE A 175 21.52 6.05 -2.19
N ALA A 176 20.54 5.21 -2.53
CA ALA A 176 19.12 5.54 -2.38
C ALA A 176 18.77 5.90 -0.93
N LEU A 177 19.35 5.15 0.00
CA LEU A 177 19.20 5.33 1.44
C LEU A 177 20.49 4.84 2.10
N TRP A 178 21.07 5.65 2.98
CA TRP A 178 22.23 5.32 3.78
C TRP A 178 21.99 5.76 5.21
N LEU A 179 22.38 4.93 6.18
CA LEU A 179 22.29 5.20 7.61
C LEU A 179 23.65 4.95 8.28
N ASP A 180 23.99 5.75 9.28
CA ASP A 180 25.19 5.57 10.09
C ASP A 180 25.04 4.48 11.17
N GLY A 181 26.16 4.11 11.80
CA GLY A 181 26.22 3.06 12.82
C GLY A 181 25.47 3.37 14.12
N ASP A 182 25.22 4.66 14.38
CA ASP A 182 24.46 5.17 15.52
C ASP A 182 22.97 5.39 15.19
N LEU A 183 22.53 4.99 13.98
CA LEU A 183 21.16 5.11 13.48
C LEU A 183 20.57 6.50 13.77
N TYR A 184 21.38 7.54 13.54
CA TYR A 184 21.04 8.92 13.84
C TYR A 184 21.17 9.81 12.61
N HIS A 185 22.26 9.66 11.84
CA HIS A 185 22.41 10.35 10.56
C HIS A 185 21.99 9.43 9.43
N GLY A 186 21.27 10.00 8.47
CA GLY A 186 21.00 9.33 7.21
C GLY A 186 21.13 10.25 6.02
N ARG A 187 21.31 9.63 4.86
CA ARG A 187 21.35 10.29 3.56
C ARG A 187 20.48 9.57 2.55
N SER A 188 19.84 10.31 1.67
CA SER A 188 19.10 9.77 0.52
C SER A 188 19.42 10.54 -0.75
N HIS A 189 19.77 9.81 -1.81
CA HIS A 189 20.04 10.36 -3.13
C HIS A 189 19.31 9.54 -4.20
N SER A 190 19.29 10.02 -5.44
CA SER A 190 18.91 9.18 -6.58
C SER A 190 19.98 8.12 -6.86
N CYS A 191 19.55 6.91 -7.24
CA CYS A 191 20.43 5.83 -7.63
C CYS A 191 19.94 5.10 -8.88
N LYS A 192 20.83 4.37 -9.56
CA LYS A 192 20.44 3.57 -10.74
C LYS A 192 19.68 2.30 -10.38
N THR A 193 19.94 1.69 -9.22
CA THR A 193 19.30 0.42 -8.83
C THR A 193 17.78 0.52 -8.76
N PHE A 194 17.26 1.63 -8.21
CA PHE A 194 15.81 1.82 -8.03
C PHE A 194 15.23 2.96 -8.87
N GLY A 195 16.06 3.80 -9.49
CA GLY A 195 15.58 4.96 -10.24
C GLY A 195 14.80 5.94 -9.36
N ASN A 196 15.10 5.96 -8.05
CA ASN A 196 14.42 6.80 -7.09
C ASN A 196 14.91 8.25 -7.15
N ARG A 197 14.07 9.16 -6.66
CA ARG A 197 14.49 10.49 -6.19
C ARG A 197 14.87 10.40 -4.70
N THR A 198 15.40 11.50 -4.15
CA THR A 198 15.57 11.64 -2.69
C THR A 198 14.25 11.33 -1.97
N LEU A 199 14.34 10.44 -0.98
CA LEU A 199 13.19 9.88 -0.26
C LEU A 199 12.70 10.83 0.84
N SER A 200 13.59 11.59 1.45
CA SER A 200 13.32 12.62 2.45
C SER A 200 13.10 14.01 1.82
N LYS A 201 12.85 15.04 2.64
CA LYS A 201 12.77 16.44 2.19
C LYS A 201 14.11 16.98 1.68
N LYS A 202 15.22 16.47 2.22
CA LYS A 202 16.60 16.89 1.95
C LYS A 202 17.48 15.65 1.81
N GLU A 203 18.64 15.79 1.20
CA GLU A 203 19.57 14.66 1.04
C GLU A 203 20.04 14.13 2.39
N ASP A 204 20.55 14.99 3.27
CA ASP A 204 20.87 14.63 4.65
C ASP A 204 19.66 14.83 5.58
N PHE A 205 19.44 13.87 6.48
CA PHE A 205 18.38 13.91 7.48
C PHE A 205 18.83 13.32 8.82
N PHE A 206 18.14 13.72 9.88
CA PHE A 206 18.29 13.10 11.20
C PHE A 206 17.16 12.13 11.43
N ILE A 207 17.49 10.93 11.89
CA ILE A 207 16.53 9.89 12.21
C ILE A 207 15.90 10.20 13.55
N GLN A 208 14.57 10.26 13.58
CA GLN A 208 13.81 10.31 14.82
C GLN A 208 13.64 8.88 15.34
N ASP A 209 13.08 8.00 14.53
CA ASP A 209 12.81 6.61 14.90
C ASP A 209 12.87 5.66 13.70
N ILE A 210 13.18 4.39 13.99
CA ILE A 210 13.15 3.29 13.03
C ILE A 210 12.31 2.15 13.60
N GLU A 211 11.50 1.53 12.75
CA GLU A 211 10.88 0.22 12.98
C GLU A 211 11.30 -0.76 11.88
N ILE A 212 11.62 -2.00 12.25
CA ILE A 212 11.83 -3.10 11.30
C ILE A 212 10.78 -4.18 11.55
N TRP A 213 10.06 -4.51 10.49
CA TRP A 213 9.00 -5.51 10.48
C TRP A 213 9.41 -6.73 9.67
N ALA A 214 9.30 -7.92 10.25
CA ALA A 214 9.48 -9.21 9.58
C ALA A 214 8.10 -9.83 9.26
N PHE A 215 8.06 -10.81 8.34
CA PHE A 215 6.82 -11.49 7.95
C PHE A 215 6.94 -12.99 8.22
N GLU A 216 6.54 -13.43 9.43
CA GLU A 216 6.62 -14.82 9.90
C GLU A 216 5.50 -15.17 10.88
#